data_AF-A0A530ZLI5-F1
#
_entry.id   AF-A0A530ZLI5-F1
#
_cell.length_a   1.000
_cell.length_b   1.000
_cell.length_c   1.000
_cell.angle_alpha   90.00
_cell.angle_beta   90.00
_cell.angle_gamma   90.00
#
_symmetry.space_group_name_H-M   'P 1'
#
loop_
_entity.id
_entity.type
_entity.pdbx_description
1 polymer ?
#
loop_
_entity_poly.entity_id
_entity_poly.type
_entity_poly.pdbx_seq_one_letter_code
_entity_poly.pdbx_strand_id
1 'polypeptide(L)' 'DVLLIHHSLTVTTWGERDVGDRVNLEIDTMARYAARLAEAAKEGL' A
#
# COMPACT_ATOMS: atom_id res chain seq x y z
N ASP A 1 0.31 -8.50 7.48
CA ASP A 1 -0.41 -9.54 6.74
C ASP A 1 -1.67 -8.92 6.14
N VAL A 2 -2.13 -9.39 4.99
CA VAL A 2 -3.34 -8.88 4.30
C VAL A 2 -4.22 -10.04 3.86
N LEU A 3 -5.53 -9.82 3.83
CA LEU A 3 -6.49 -10.80 3.32
C LEU A 3 -7.06 -10.31 1.99
N LEU A 4 -7.02 -11.16 0.97
CA LEU A 4 -7.67 -10.92 -0.32
C LEU A 4 -9.01 -11.66 -0.37
N ILE A 5 -10.08 -10.94 -0.68
CA ILE A 5 -11.42 -11.55 -0.86
C ILE A 5 -11.49 -12.31 -2.18
N HIS A 6 -12.41 -13.28 -2.26
CA HIS A 6 -12.60 -14.14 -3.44
C HIS A 6 -12.73 -13.33 -4.75
N HIS A 7 -13.55 -12.28 -4.76
CA HIS A 7 -13.74 -11.45 -5.95
C HIS A 7 -12.42 -10.88 -6.49
N SER A 8 -11.58 -10.32 -5.62
CA SER A 8 -10.27 -9.77 -6.00
C SER A 8 -9.35 -10.83 -6.58
N LEU A 9 -9.34 -12.05 -6.03
CA LEU A 9 -8.57 -13.17 -6.57
C LEU A 9 -9.04 -13.58 -7.98
N THR A 10 -10.35 -13.48 -8.26
CA THR A 10 -10.93 -13.87 -9.55
C THR A 10 -10.72 -12.84 -10.66
N VAL A 11 -10.77 -11.54 -10.34
CA VAL A 11 -10.77 -10.47 -11.37
C VAL A 11 -9.46 -9.70 -11.47
N THR A 12 -8.44 -10.09 -10.70
CA THR A 12 -7.10 -9.52 -10.77
C THR A 12 -6.06 -10.62 -10.94
N THR A 13 -4.80 -10.26 -11.13
CA THR A 13 -3.73 -11.24 -11.31
C THR A 13 -3.26 -11.87 -10.00
N TRP A 14 -3.85 -11.52 -8.85
CA TRP A 14 -3.49 -12.08 -7.54
C TRP A 14 -3.77 -13.57 -7.39
N GLY A 15 -4.72 -14.13 -8.14
CA GLY A 15 -5.01 -15.58 -8.12
C GLY A 15 -3.90 -16.45 -8.73
N GLU A 16 -2.93 -15.85 -9.41
CA GLU A 16 -1.83 -16.50 -10.13
C GLU A 16 -0.46 -16.20 -9.51
N ARG A 17 -0.40 -15.54 -8.34
CA ARG A 17 0.86 -15.14 -7.71
C ARG A 17 1.34 -16.21 -6.74
N ASP A 18 2.65 -16.47 -6.78
CA ASP A 18 3.34 -17.41 -5.91
C ASP A 18 4.35 -16.71 -4.99
N VAL A 19 4.80 -17.44 -3.97
CA VAL A 19 5.84 -16.97 -3.06
C VAL A 19 7.12 -16.67 -3.84
N GLY A 20 7.62 -15.45 -3.72
CA GLY A 20 8.82 -14.96 -4.42
C GLY A 20 8.51 -14.07 -5.61
N ASP A 21 7.25 -13.99 -6.06
CA ASP A 21 6.85 -13.07 -7.11
C ASP A 21 7.04 -11.61 -6.70
N ARG A 22 7.55 -10.80 -7.63
CA ARG A 22 7.67 -9.36 -7.44
C ARG A 22 6.34 -8.70 -7.76
N VAL A 23 5.95 -7.76 -6.91
CA VAL A 23 4.76 -6.93 -7.09
C VAL A 23 5.13 -5.46 -7.10
N ASN A 24 4.31 -4.65 -7.77
CA ASN A 24 4.41 -3.21 -7.67
C ASN A 24 3.82 -2.78 -6.31
N LEU A 25 4.60 -2.05 -5.52
CA LEU A 25 4.16 -1.48 -4.27
C LEU A 25 4.07 0.04 -4.41
N GLU A 26 2.85 0.55 -4.35
CA GLU A 26 2.57 1.98 -4.31
C GLU A 26 2.16 2.36 -2.89
N ILE A 27 2.80 3.40 -2.34
CA ILE A 27 2.40 3.93 -1.04
C ILE A 27 1.19 4.87 -1.20
N ASP A 28 0.36 4.94 -0.17
CA ASP A 28 -0.72 5.92 -0.14
C ASP A 28 -0.14 7.36 -0.17
N THR A 29 -0.63 8.15 -1.12
CA THR A 29 -0.24 9.55 -1.27
C THR A 29 -0.64 10.39 -0.05
N MET A 30 -1.78 10.10 0.57
CA MET A 30 -2.20 10.76 1.81
C MET A 30 -1.27 10.45 2.98
N ALA A 31 -0.73 9.23 3.06
CA ALA A 31 0.26 8.89 4.07
C ALA A 31 1.54 9.71 3.91
N ARG A 32 1.99 9.96 2.66
CA ARG A 32 3.13 10.85 2.39
C ARG A 32 2.86 12.27 2.87
N TYR A 33 1.67 12.81 2.59
CA TYR A 33 1.30 14.15 3.06
C TYR A 33 1.16 14.21 4.58
N ALA A 34 0.58 13.19 5.21
CA ALA A 34 0.46 13.10 6.66
C ALA A 34 1.84 13.06 7.34
N ALA A 35 2.81 12.32 6.78
CA ALA A 35 4.17 12.30 7.26
C ALA A 35 4.81 13.70 7.20
N ARG A 36 4.66 14.39 6.07
CA ARG A 36 5.18 15.75 5.90
C ARG A 36 4.52 16.76 6.85
N LEU A 37 3.21 16.63 7.08
CA LEU A 37 2.51 17.47 8.07
C LEU A 37 3.03 17.21 9.49
N ALA A 38 3.25 15.95 9.85
CA ALA A 38 3.81 15.57 11.14
C ALA A 38 5.27 16.04 11.32
N GLU A 39 6.06 16.09 10.24
CA GLU A 39 7.41 16.69 10.25
C GLU A 39 7.35 18.20 10.45
N ALA A 40 6.52 18.91 9.68
CA ALA A 40 6.36 20.36 9.83
C ALA A 40 5.89 20.76 11.24
N ALA A 41 4.95 20.00 11.82
CA ALA A 41 4.50 20.21 13.20
C ALA A 41 5.60 20.00 14.25
N LYS A 42 6.61 19.15 13.98
CA LYS A 42 7.78 18.99 14.85
C LYS A 42 8.79 20.14 14.69
N GLU A 43 8.81 20.78 13.53
CA GLU A 43 9.74 21.87 13.18
C GLU A 43 9.24 23.27 13.60
N GLY A 44 8.09 23.36 14.28
CA GLY A 44 7.60 24.61 14.85
C GLY A 44 6.61 25.38 13.98
N LEU A 45 5.97 24.68 13.03
CA LEU A 45 4.65 25.05 12.51
C LEU A 45 3.57 24.70 13.54
#